data_AF-A0A0F5FV24-F1
#
_entry.id   AF-A0A0F5FV24-F1
#
_cell.length_a   1.000
_cell.length_b   1.000
_cell.length_c   1.000
_cell.angle_alpha   90.00
_cell.angle_beta   90.00
_cell.angle_gamma   90.00
#
_symmetry.space_group_name_H-M   'P 1'
#
loop_
_entity.id
_entity.type
_entity.pdbx_description
1 polymer ?
#
loop_
_entity_poly.entity_id
_entity_poly.type
_entity_poly.pdbx_seq_one_letter_code
_entity_poly.pdbx_strand_id
1 'polypeptide(L)'
;MGTLVFLCLGPLLWAVQLTLIYGPQSSLCAYGIGTGQGGSNLLVAGLILIVSALCMGLAAAALLRPGAAYELATGTRPSGETWPFLTWVMRALAALSLLAMLYAGLGALLLPACAQLR
;
A
#
# COMPACT_ATOMS: atom_id res chain seq x y z
N MET A 1 3.79 4.70 21.59
CA MET A 1 3.58 3.70 20.53
C MET A 1 2.70 4.24 19.40
N GLY A 2 1.50 4.78 19.67
CA GLY A 2 0.60 5.27 18.60
C GLY A 2 1.18 6.36 17.69
N THR A 3 2.07 7.22 18.19
CA THR A 3 2.72 8.27 17.39
C THR A 3 3.64 7.70 16.30
N LEU A 4 4.31 6.57 16.57
CA LEU A 4 5.13 5.88 15.57
C LEU A 4 4.24 5.22 14.53
N VAL A 5 3.13 4.61 14.95
CA VAL A 5 2.14 4.02 14.03
C VAL A 5 1.56 5.09 13.10
N PHE A 6 1.29 6.29 13.62
CA PHE A 6 0.84 7.42 12.82
C PHE A 6 1.88 7.87 11.78
N LEU A 7 3.14 8.04 12.18
CA LEU A 7 4.22 8.44 11.27
C LEU A 7 4.50 7.36 10.21
N CYS A 8 4.44 6.10 10.61
CA CYS A 8 4.68 4.95 9.74
C CYS A 8 3.43 4.47 8.99
N LEU A 9 2.28 5.13 9.12
CA LEU A 9 1.03 4.66 8.51
C LEU A 9 1.13 4.51 7.00
N GLY A 10 1.76 5.48 6.32
CA GLY A 10 2.03 5.40 4.88
C GLY A 10 2.92 4.21 4.51
N PRO A 11 4.14 4.10 5.07
CA PRO A 11 5.03 2.96 4.82
C PRO A 11 4.42 1.60 5.17
N LEU A 12 3.62 1.52 6.24
CA LEU A 12 2.90 0.30 6.63
C LEU A 12 1.86 -0.09 5.59
N LEU A 13 1.04 0.86 5.12
CA LEU A 13 0.08 0.59 4.05
C LEU A 13 0.76 0.13 2.76
N TRP A 14 1.93 0.71 2.44
CA TRP A 14 2.71 0.29 1.28
C TRP A 14 3.27 -1.13 1.43
N ALA A 15 3.82 -1.46 2.60
CA ALA A 15 4.30 -2.82 2.88
C ALA A 15 3.16 -3.85 2.81
N VAL A 16 1.97 -3.51 3.33
CA VAL A 16 0.76 -4.34 3.24
C VAL A 16 0.34 -4.53 1.77
N GLN A 17 0.29 -3.45 0.99
CA GLN A 17 -0.04 -3.51 -0.44
C GLN A 17 0.91 -4.44 -1.19
N LEU A 18 2.22 -4.29 -1.01
CA LEU A 18 3.22 -5.16 -1.65
C LEU A 18 3.03 -6.62 -1.25
N THR A 19 2.87 -6.90 0.04
CA THR A 19 2.70 -8.26 0.54
C THR A 19 1.46 -8.92 -0.05
N LEU A 20 0.36 -8.17 -0.13
CA LEU A 20 -0.90 -8.64 -0.71
C LEU A 20 -0.87 -8.79 -2.23
N ILE A 21 0.00 -8.07 -2.94
CA ILE A 21 0.17 -8.24 -4.38
C ILE A 21 1.09 -9.44 -4.67
N TYR A 22 2.28 -9.42 -4.10
CA TYR A 22 3.32 -10.39 -4.43
C TYR A 22 3.09 -11.76 -3.76
N GLY A 23 2.51 -11.82 -2.57
CA GLY A 23 2.24 -13.08 -1.87
C GLY A 23 1.34 -14.03 -2.68
N PRO A 24 0.14 -13.59 -3.10
CA PRO A 24 -0.74 -14.39 -3.96
C PRO A 24 -0.08 -14.73 -5.30
N GLN A 25 0.63 -13.80 -5.94
CA GLN A 25 1.36 -14.06 -7.18
C GLN A 25 2.36 -15.20 -7.01
N SER A 26 3.21 -15.16 -5.98
CA SER A 26 4.18 -16.23 -5.69
C SER A 26 3.49 -17.57 -5.44
N SER A 27 2.38 -17.59 -4.70
CA SER A 27 1.64 -18.83 -4.43
C SER A 27 1.03 -19.43 -5.71
N LEU A 28 0.40 -18.61 -6.57
CA LEU A 28 -0.23 -19.05 -7.81
C LEU A 28 0.79 -19.62 -8.79
N CYS A 29 1.97 -18.99 -8.88
CA CYS A 29 3.05 -19.51 -9.71
C CYS A 29 3.60 -20.85 -9.17
N ALA A 30 3.68 -21.03 -7.84
CA ALA A 30 4.11 -22.30 -7.24
C ALA A 30 3.15 -23.46 -7.52
N TYR A 31 1.84 -23.19 -7.61
CA TYR A 31 0.82 -24.20 -7.96
C TYR A 31 0.65 -24.41 -9.47
N GLY A 32 1.39 -23.68 -10.32
CA GLY A 32 1.26 -23.75 -11.78
C GLY A 32 -0.07 -23.17 -12.30
N ILE A 33 -0.83 -22.46 -11.46
CA ILE A 33 -2.13 -21.87 -11.80
C ILE A 33 -1.89 -20.51 -12.45
N GLY A 34 -2.00 -20.44 -13.78
CA GLY A 34 -1.77 -19.20 -14.55
C GLY A 34 -0.63 -19.29 -15.59
N THR A 35 -0.09 -20.48 -15.83
CA THR A 35 0.91 -20.77 -16.88
C THR A 35 0.31 -20.97 -18.28
N GLY A 36 -1.01 -20.85 -18.43
CA GLY A 36 -1.72 -21.00 -19.70
C GLY A 36 -1.45 -19.84 -20.67
N GLN A 37 -1.36 -20.17 -21.97
CA GLN A 37 -1.02 -19.32 -23.13
C GLN A 37 -1.91 -18.07 -23.34
N GLY A 38 -2.90 -17.85 -22.46
CA GLY A 38 -3.76 -16.67 -22.40
C GLY A 38 -3.40 -15.64 -21.31
N GLY A 39 -2.42 -15.93 -20.43
CA GLY A 39 -1.60 -15.00 -19.61
C GLY A 39 -2.28 -13.99 -18.67
N SER A 40 -3.58 -13.77 -18.79
CA SER A 40 -4.37 -12.78 -18.06
C SER A 40 -5.16 -13.50 -16.99
N ASN A 41 -4.53 -13.72 -15.84
CA ASN A 41 -5.26 -14.16 -14.66
C ASN A 41 -6.05 -12.96 -14.16
N LEU A 42 -7.26 -12.74 -14.73
CA LEU A 42 -8.16 -11.63 -14.39
C LEU A 42 -8.38 -11.51 -12.87
N LEU A 43 -8.31 -12.63 -12.16
CA LEU A 43 -8.29 -12.68 -10.70
C LEU A 43 -7.10 -11.95 -10.07
N VAL A 44 -5.88 -12.17 -10.58
CA VAL A 44 -4.66 -11.49 -10.11
C VAL A 44 -4.71 -10.01 -10.45
N ALA A 45 -5.09 -9.66 -11.68
CA ALA A 45 -5.23 -8.25 -12.09
C ALA A 45 -6.30 -7.53 -11.25
N GLY A 46 -7.45 -8.17 -11.03
CA GLY A 46 -8.51 -7.65 -10.17
C GLY A 46 -8.06 -7.48 -8.72
N LEU A 47 -7.32 -8.45 -8.18
CA LEU A 47 -6.77 -8.37 -6.83
C LEU A 47 -5.76 -7.21 -6.70
N ILE A 48 -4.84 -7.07 -7.65
CA ILE A 48 -3.88 -5.94 -7.68
C ILE A 48 -4.64 -4.61 -7.68
N LEU A 49 -5.65 -4.46 -8.53
CA LEU A 49 -6.43 -3.23 -8.64
C LEU A 49 -7.18 -2.92 -7.34
N ILE A 50 -7.87 -3.91 -6.76
CA ILE A 50 -8.64 -3.74 -5.52
C ILE A 50 -7.72 -3.38 -4.35
N VAL A 51 -6.64 -4.15 -4.15
CA VAL A 51 -5.68 -3.91 -3.06
C VAL A 51 -5.01 -2.55 -3.22
N SER A 52 -4.56 -2.22 -4.43
CA SER A 52 -3.91 -0.94 -4.72
C SER A 52 -4.87 0.23 -4.51
N ALA A 53 -6.11 0.14 -4.99
CA ALA A 53 -7.13 1.17 -4.80
C ALA A 53 -7.46 1.37 -3.31
N LEU A 54 -7.59 0.27 -2.55
CA LEU A 54 -7.87 0.33 -1.11
C LEU A 54 -6.72 0.98 -0.34
N CYS A 55 -5.49 0.52 -0.54
CA CYS A 55 -4.31 1.04 0.15
C CYS A 55 -4.03 2.51 -0.22
N MET A 56 -4.15 2.87 -1.50
CA MET A 56 -4.02 4.27 -1.94
C MET A 56 -5.14 5.13 -1.37
N GLY A 57 -6.39 4.64 -1.34
CA GLY A 57 -7.52 5.35 -0.77
C GLY A 57 -7.32 5.65 0.73
N LEU A 58 -6.82 4.67 1.49
CA LEU A 58 -6.50 4.83 2.91
C LEU A 58 -5.34 5.83 3.12
N ALA A 59 -4.27 5.73 2.31
CA ALA A 59 -3.14 6.65 2.38
C ALA A 59 -3.54 8.09 2.02
N ALA A 60 -4.38 8.26 0.98
CA ALA A 60 -4.93 9.55 0.58
C ALA A 60 -5.85 10.13 1.67
N ALA A 61 -6.69 9.31 2.29
CA ALA A 61 -7.54 9.73 3.40
C ALA A 61 -6.70 10.21 4.60
N ALA A 62 -5.61 9.52 4.93
CA ALA A 62 -4.68 9.94 5.98
C ALA A 62 -3.97 11.27 5.64
N LEU A 63 -3.61 11.49 4.38
CA LEU A 63 -3.02 12.74 3.87
C LEU A 63 -3.96 13.95 3.97
N LEU A 64 -5.22 13.73 3.63
CA LEU A 64 -6.28 14.76 3.64
C LEU A 64 -6.79 15.05 5.05
N ARG A 65 -6.82 14.04 5.93
CA ARG A 65 -7.34 14.14 7.30
C ARG A 65 -6.32 13.64 8.33
N PRO A 66 -5.19 14.35 8.52
CA PRO A 66 -4.13 13.96 9.47
C PRO A 66 -4.63 13.84 10.90
N GLY A 67 -5.55 14.72 11.33
CA GLY A 67 -6.12 14.68 12.68
C GLY A 67 -6.89 13.39 12.97
N ALA A 68 -7.71 12.94 12.01
CA ALA A 68 -8.47 11.69 12.15
C ALA A 68 -7.55 10.46 12.14
N ALA A 69 -6.54 10.45 11.28
CA ALA A 69 -5.54 9.38 11.26
C ALA A 69 -4.73 9.30 12.57
N TYR A 70 -4.40 10.45 13.16
CA TYR A 70 -3.73 10.53 14.45
C TYR A 70 -4.62 10.03 15.59
N GLU A 71 -5.89 10.41 15.60
CA GLU A 71 -6.87 9.97 16.59
C GLU A 71 -7.12 8.46 16.49
N LEU A 72 -7.21 7.90 15.28
CA LEU A 72 -7.28 6.45 15.06
C LEU A 72 -6.04 5.71 15.56
N ALA A 73 -4.84 6.26 15.36
CA ALA A 73 -3.59 5.62 15.73
C ALA A 73 -3.24 5.74 17.22
N THR A 74 -3.69 6.82 17.88
CA THR A 74 -3.30 7.14 19.27
C THR A 74 -4.45 7.13 20.26
N GLY A 75 -5.71 7.20 19.81
CA GLY A 75 -6.88 7.39 20.66
C GLY A 75 -6.95 8.77 21.32
N THR A 76 -6.06 9.70 20.93
CA THR A 76 -5.93 11.02 21.57
C THR A 76 -5.99 12.14 20.54
N ARG A 77 -6.40 13.33 20.99
CA ARG A 77 -6.38 14.53 20.15
C ARG A 77 -4.98 15.14 20.12
N PRO A 78 -4.57 15.71 18.99
CA PRO A 78 -3.27 16.36 18.88
C PRO A 78 -3.25 17.64 19.73
N SER A 79 -2.41 17.67 20.76
CA SER A 79 -2.18 18.84 21.61
C SER A 79 -0.68 19.08 21.76
N GLY A 80 -0.18 20.17 21.15
CA GLY A 80 1.20 20.63 21.36
C GLY A 80 1.81 21.38 20.18
N GLU A 81 2.87 22.15 20.47
CA GLU A 81 3.69 22.88 19.50
C GLU A 81 4.35 21.97 18.43
N THR A 82 4.43 20.67 18.68
CA THR A 82 5.04 19.68 17.77
C THR A 82 4.10 19.18 16.67
N TRP A 83 2.80 19.50 16.72
CA TRP A 83 1.80 19.09 15.73
C TRP A 83 2.12 19.44 14.27
N PRO A 84 2.56 20.67 13.92
CA PRO A 84 2.89 21.01 12.53
C PRO A 84 4.06 20.17 12.00
N PHE A 85 5.07 19.88 12.83
CA PHE A 85 6.19 19.02 12.46
C PHE A 85 5.75 17.58 12.20
N LEU A 86 4.98 16.97 13.13
CA LEU A 86 4.45 15.61 12.96
C LEU A 86 3.61 15.48 11.69
N THR A 87 2.75 16.47 11.43
CA THR A 87 1.88 16.48 10.26
C THR A 87 2.69 16.58 8.97
N TRP A 88 3.73 17.41 8.95
CA TRP A 88 4.60 17.56 7.78
C TRP A 88 5.36 16.26 7.48
N VAL A 89 5.96 15.62 8.49
CA VAL A 89 6.68 14.35 8.32
C VAL A 89 5.73 13.24 7.86
N MET A 90 4.56 13.12 8.48
CA MET A 90 3.57 12.12 8.06
C MET A 90 3.13 12.33 6.61
N ARG A 91 2.88 13.57 6.19
CA ARG A 91 2.52 13.89 4.81
C ARG A 91 3.62 13.56 3.81
N ALA A 92 4.88 13.86 4.13
CA ALA A 92 6.01 13.52 3.29
C ALA A 92 6.14 12.00 3.13
N LEU A 93 6.05 11.24 4.23
CA LEU A 93 6.12 9.78 4.22
C LEU A 93 4.93 9.15 3.49
N ALA A 94 3.72 9.67 3.68
CA ALA A 94 2.52 9.21 3.01
C ALA A 94 2.57 9.51 1.50
N ALA A 95 3.06 10.68 1.08
CA ALA A 95 3.23 11.02 -0.33
C ALA A 95 4.28 10.13 -1.01
N LEU A 96 5.41 9.89 -0.35
CA LEU A 96 6.42 8.93 -0.81
C LEU A 96 5.85 7.51 -0.92
N SER A 97 5.03 7.11 0.05
CA SER A 97 4.38 5.80 0.04
C SER A 97 3.39 5.68 -1.12
N LEU A 98 2.56 6.70 -1.36
CA LEU A 98 1.66 6.72 -2.53
C LEU A 98 2.43 6.60 -3.84
N LEU A 99 3.55 7.31 -3.99
CA LEU A 99 4.40 7.20 -5.16
C LEU A 99 4.93 5.77 -5.33
N ALA A 100 5.40 5.16 -4.23
CA ALA A 100 5.88 3.78 -4.24
C ALA A 100 4.76 2.77 -4.55
N MET A 101 3.56 2.97 -4.02
CA MET A 101 2.38 2.13 -4.30
C MET A 101 1.98 2.19 -5.78
N LEU A 102 2.03 3.40 -6.36
CA LEU A 102 1.67 3.65 -7.76
C LEU A 102 2.70 3.03 -8.70
N TYR A 103 3.99 3.18 -8.38
CA TYR A 103 5.08 2.53 -9.09
C TYR A 103 5.01 1.00 -9.00
N ALA A 104 4.79 0.45 -7.81
CA ALA A 104 4.65 -1.00 -7.61
C ALA A 104 3.41 -1.58 -8.31
N GLY A 105 2.28 -0.87 -8.26
CA GLY A 105 1.06 -1.27 -8.96
C GLY A 105 1.23 -1.27 -10.47
N LEU A 106 1.88 -0.25 -11.05
CA LEU A 106 2.24 -0.21 -12.47
C LEU A 106 3.15 -1.37 -12.86
N GLY A 107 4.20 -1.64 -12.08
CA GLY A 107 5.09 -2.77 -12.31
C GLY A 107 4.36 -4.11 -12.30
N ALA A 108 3.46 -4.31 -11.34
CA ALA A 108 2.68 -5.54 -11.21
C ALA A 108 1.66 -5.75 -12.36
N LEU A 109 1.22 -4.67 -13.01
CA LEU A 109 0.35 -4.75 -14.20
C LEU A 109 1.14 -5.00 -15.50
N LEU A 110 2.39 -4.52 -15.57
CA LEU A 110 3.23 -4.62 -16.76
C LEU A 110 4.00 -5.96 -16.85
N LEU A 111 4.39 -6.54 -15.72
CA LEU A 111 5.15 -7.78 -15.71
C LEU A 111 4.23 -9.02 -15.63
N PRO A 112 4.40 -10.02 -16.51
CA PRO A 112 3.69 -11.28 -16.39
C PRO A 112 4.15 -12.02 -15.12
N ALA A 113 3.23 -12.19 -14.17
CA ALA A 113 3.50 -12.66 -12.80
C ALA A 113 4.33 -13.95 -12.70
N CYS A 114 4.18 -14.88 -13.66
CA CYS A 114 4.89 -16.16 -13.66
C CYS A 114 5.96 -16.30 -14.75
N ALA A 115 6.21 -15.28 -15.58
CA ALA A 115 7.25 -15.34 -16.61
C ALA A 115 8.66 -15.16 -16.05
N GLN A 116 8.81 -14.62 -14.84
CA GLN A 116 10.11 -14.40 -14.19
C GLN A 116 10.74 -15.66 -13.57
N LEU A 117 9.98 -16.76 -13.45
CA LEU A 117 10.44 -17.99 -12.80
C LEU A 117 10.87 -19.08 -13.80
N ARG A 118 10.90 -18.77 -15.10
CA ARG A 118 11.29 -19.68 -16.17
C ARG A 118 12.52 -19.13 -16.89
#